data_AF-A0A358SNQ4-F1
#
_entry.id   AF-A0A358SNQ4-F1
#
_cell.length_a   1.000
_cell.length_b   1.000
_cell.length_c   1.000
_cell.angle_alpha   90.00
_cell.angle_beta   90.00
_cell.angle_gamma   90.00
#
_symmetry.space_group_name_H-M   'P 1'
#
loop_
_entity.id
_entity.type
_entity.pdbx_description
1 polymer ?
#
loop_
_entity_poly.entity_id
_entity_poly.type
_entity_poly.pdbx_seq_one_letter_code
_entity_poly.pdbx_strand_id
1 'polypeptide(L)'
;PADAVHPAGAAGGLAARRAATSRPAAGHVRMSPASLAEAAASCASWASNAGFANNGYLGGSLTTAVAVALAESGCDQAACWDGTTGRSCTQSTEDAGDLVDRGAWQLGNKGSSAVSDSCAYRGQCSADVAYTAFSLYGTYFDWWPRYRSDNYASYLWPAQQAVNALRQGTVTSALIGSCLAYQSDQRGALVKLENCGTGAANQMWTVRGSTLRTESGLCLSATAMHVSAPLEVRTCDLSTLQGWELRSGDTLRNAGSGLCLSIPGSSTVPGLVLDDAPCELAQNQAWFRP
;
A
#
# COMPACT_ATOMS: atom_id res chain seq x y z
N PRO A 1 11.26 32.52 -43.55
CA PRO A 1 9.92 33.02 -43.19
C PRO A 1 9.07 31.89 -42.60
N ALA A 2 8.85 31.98 -41.28
CA ALA A 2 7.93 31.24 -40.42
C ALA A 2 8.05 29.70 -40.35
N ASP A 3 7.91 29.04 -39.22
CA ASP A 3 8.11 29.32 -37.79
C ASP A 3 7.77 27.98 -37.14
N ALA A 4 8.77 27.28 -36.58
CA ALA A 4 8.54 26.09 -35.75
C ALA A 4 8.68 26.51 -34.29
N VAL A 5 7.54 26.79 -33.66
CA VAL A 5 7.46 27.09 -32.23
C VAL A 5 7.49 25.77 -31.45
N HIS A 6 8.64 25.46 -30.87
CA HIS A 6 8.74 24.53 -29.74
C HIS A 6 8.30 25.27 -28.46
N PRO A 7 7.40 24.72 -27.63
CA PRO A 7 7.18 25.30 -26.32
C PRO A 7 8.33 24.89 -25.40
N ALA A 8 9.03 25.92 -24.92
CA ALA A 8 10.03 25.85 -23.89
C ALA A 8 9.39 25.60 -22.50
N GLY A 9 10.09 24.81 -21.68
CA GLY A 9 10.34 25.13 -20.28
C GLY A 9 9.18 25.09 -19.29
N ALA A 10 9.07 23.98 -18.59
CA ALA A 10 8.66 23.97 -17.18
C ALA A 10 9.57 23.01 -16.40
N ALA A 11 10.85 23.36 -16.31
CA ALA A 11 11.74 22.78 -15.31
C ALA A 11 11.37 23.41 -13.94
N GLY A 12 10.34 22.86 -13.31
CA GLY A 12 10.02 23.13 -11.91
C GLY A 12 11.17 22.62 -11.05
N GLY A 13 11.85 23.54 -10.36
CA GLY A 13 13.06 23.26 -9.61
C GLY A 13 12.89 22.13 -8.61
N LEU A 14 13.68 21.07 -8.82
CA LEU A 14 14.06 20.14 -7.76
C LEU A 14 14.82 20.96 -6.72
N ALA A 15 14.12 21.44 -5.68
CA ALA A 15 14.75 22.00 -4.51
C ALA A 15 15.78 20.98 -4.00
N ALA A 16 17.04 21.40 -3.92
CA ALA A 16 18.14 20.60 -3.43
C ALA A 16 17.79 20.04 -2.05
N ARG A 17 17.39 18.76 -2.00
CA ARG A 17 17.06 18.06 -0.75
C ARG A 17 18.38 17.84 -0.01
N ARG A 18 18.49 18.45 1.18
CA ARG A 18 19.61 18.21 2.10
C ARG A 18 19.72 16.69 2.32
N ALA A 19 20.93 16.18 2.11
CA ALA A 19 21.25 14.78 2.36
C ALA A 19 20.96 14.45 3.83
N ALA A 20 20.09 13.46 4.06
CA ALA A 20 19.99 12.82 5.36
C ALA A 20 21.38 12.29 5.73
N THR A 21 21.88 12.72 6.88
CA THR A 21 23.13 12.23 7.49
C THR A 21 23.09 10.71 7.55
N SER A 22 24.15 10.05 7.10
CA SER A 22 24.27 8.59 7.10
C SER A 22 24.09 8.07 8.53
N ARG A 23 22.94 7.43 8.78
CA ARG A 23 22.63 6.81 10.07
C ARG A 23 23.51 5.57 10.20
N PRO A 24 24.20 5.35 11.35
CA PRO A 24 24.77 4.04 11.61
C PRO A 24 23.66 3.00 11.45
N ALA A 25 23.98 1.81 10.92
CA ALA A 25 23.03 0.71 10.90
C ALA A 25 22.44 0.62 12.29
N ALA A 26 21.14 0.89 12.40
CA ALA A 26 20.51 1.04 13.69
C ALA A 26 20.96 -0.15 14.54
N GLY A 27 21.59 0.16 15.68
CA GLY A 27 22.14 -0.80 16.62
C GLY A 27 21.02 -1.56 17.30
N HIS A 28 20.10 -2.10 16.51
CA HIS A 28 19.06 -2.98 16.94
C HIS A 28 19.76 -4.18 17.54
N VAL A 29 19.50 -4.40 18.83
CA VAL A 29 19.59 -5.71 19.46
C VAL A 29 19.21 -6.73 18.40
N ARG A 30 20.09 -7.71 18.10
CA ARG A 30 19.81 -8.75 17.12
C ARG A 30 18.45 -9.35 17.46
N MET A 31 17.43 -9.02 16.67
CA MET A 31 16.09 -9.55 16.85
C MET A 31 16.17 -11.06 16.79
N SER A 32 15.46 -11.73 17.68
CA SER A 32 15.26 -13.17 17.50
C SER A 32 14.49 -13.40 16.20
N PRO A 33 14.67 -14.55 15.52
CA PRO A 33 13.90 -14.85 14.31
C PRO A 33 12.38 -14.75 14.51
N ALA A 34 11.88 -15.11 15.69
CA ALA A 34 10.46 -14.99 16.03
C ALA A 34 10.01 -13.52 16.11
N SER A 35 10.75 -12.67 16.84
CA SER A 35 10.43 -11.24 16.93
C SER A 35 10.49 -10.55 15.57
N LEU A 36 11.42 -10.97 14.69
CA LEU A 36 11.53 -10.44 13.34
C LEU A 36 10.31 -10.82 12.48
N ALA A 37 9.81 -12.05 12.62
CA ALA A 37 8.62 -12.50 11.92
C ALA A 37 7.36 -11.76 12.39
N GLU A 38 7.20 -11.52 13.69
CA GLU A 38 6.08 -10.75 14.25
C GLU A 38 6.10 -9.28 13.80
N ALA A 39 7.29 -8.66 13.81
CA ALA A 39 7.51 -7.33 13.27
C ALA A 39 7.17 -7.26 11.78
N ALA A 40 7.67 -8.21 10.98
CA ALA A 40 7.37 -8.27 9.55
C ALA A 40 5.87 -8.41 9.28
N ALA A 41 5.17 -9.26 10.05
CA ALA A 41 3.73 -9.44 9.95
C ALA A 41 2.95 -8.16 10.27
N SER A 42 3.36 -7.42 11.30
CA SER A 42 2.73 -6.15 11.68
C SER A 42 2.88 -5.11 10.57
N CYS A 43 4.10 -4.90 10.06
CA CYS A 43 4.33 -3.97 8.96
C CYS A 43 3.68 -4.41 7.64
N ALA A 44 3.63 -5.72 7.35
CA ALA A 44 2.92 -6.22 6.17
C ALA A 44 1.43 -5.92 6.23
N SER A 45 0.80 -6.09 7.40
CA SER A 45 -0.60 -5.72 7.60
C SER A 45 -0.81 -4.21 7.42
N TRP A 46 -0.01 -3.37 8.08
CA TRP A 46 -0.17 -1.91 7.97
C TRP A 46 0.08 -1.39 6.56
N ALA A 47 1.11 -1.88 5.87
CA ALA A 47 1.46 -1.48 4.51
C ALA A 47 0.41 -1.97 3.49
N SER A 48 -0.11 -3.19 3.66
CA SER A 48 -1.19 -3.71 2.80
C SER A 48 -2.48 -2.91 2.99
N ASN A 49 -2.83 -2.56 4.23
CA ASN A 49 -3.96 -1.68 4.54
C ASN A 49 -3.78 -0.26 3.97
N ALA A 50 -2.54 0.24 3.91
CA ALA A 50 -2.24 1.54 3.32
C ALA A 50 -2.35 1.52 1.78
N GLY A 51 -2.18 0.37 1.13
CA GLY A 51 -2.29 0.24 -0.33
C GLY A 51 -0.97 0.02 -1.07
N PHE A 52 0.10 -0.39 -0.38
CA PHE A 52 1.27 -0.90 -1.08
C PHE A 52 0.91 -2.20 -1.81
N ALA A 53 1.13 -2.23 -3.12
CA ALA A 53 0.70 -3.34 -3.98
C ALA A 53 1.55 -4.61 -3.78
N ASN A 54 0.89 -5.77 -3.71
CA ASN A 54 1.53 -7.09 -3.75
C ASN A 54 1.84 -7.50 -5.21
N ASN A 55 2.72 -6.74 -5.87
CA ASN A 55 2.94 -6.78 -7.31
C ASN A 55 4.29 -7.41 -7.72
N GLY A 56 4.88 -8.27 -6.88
CA GLY A 56 6.14 -8.93 -7.22
C GLY A 56 6.75 -9.76 -6.11
N TYR A 57 7.62 -10.70 -6.48
CA TYR A 57 8.32 -11.59 -5.56
C TYR A 57 9.71 -11.04 -5.23
N LEU A 58 10.01 -10.84 -3.94
CA LEU A 58 11.27 -10.28 -3.41
C LEU A 58 11.64 -8.88 -3.96
N GLY A 59 10.70 -8.17 -4.57
CA GLY A 59 10.90 -6.83 -5.12
C GLY A 59 9.61 -6.08 -5.45
N GLY A 60 8.44 -6.61 -5.06
CA GLY A 60 7.18 -5.88 -5.16
C GLY A 60 7.13 -4.70 -4.18
N SER A 61 6.24 -3.74 -4.45
CA SER A 61 6.04 -2.53 -3.65
C SER A 61 5.76 -2.85 -2.18
N LEU A 62 4.88 -3.81 -1.90
CA LEU A 62 4.55 -4.23 -0.54
C LEU A 62 5.74 -4.89 0.18
N THR A 63 6.40 -5.87 -0.46
CA THR A 63 7.59 -6.52 0.12
C THR A 63 8.70 -5.51 0.40
N THR A 64 8.92 -4.56 -0.51
CA THR A 64 9.91 -3.50 -0.34
C THR A 64 9.57 -2.58 0.83
N ALA A 65 8.31 -2.15 0.95
CA ALA A 65 7.88 -1.30 2.05
C ALA A 65 8.07 -1.94 3.42
N VAL A 66 7.78 -3.24 3.55
CA VAL A 66 7.99 -4.02 4.78
C VAL A 66 9.49 -4.16 5.07
N ALA A 67 10.29 -4.51 4.07
CA ALA A 67 11.74 -4.63 4.23
C ALA A 67 12.41 -3.31 4.63
N VAL A 68 11.93 -2.18 4.09
CA VAL A 68 12.38 -0.84 4.48
C VAL A 68 12.02 -0.56 5.94
N ALA A 69 10.78 -0.78 6.38
CA ALA A 69 10.39 -0.56 7.77
C ALA A 69 11.24 -1.39 8.76
N LEU A 70 11.48 -2.65 8.42
CA LEU A 70 12.35 -3.54 9.20
C LEU A 70 13.80 -3.03 9.25
N ALA A 71 14.31 -2.49 8.15
CA ALA A 71 15.68 -1.99 8.09
C ALA A 71 15.87 -0.64 8.79
N GLU A 72 14.84 0.19 8.82
CA GLU A 72 14.82 1.53 9.41
C GLU A 72 14.63 1.49 10.93
N SER A 73 13.77 0.58 11.43
CA SER A 73 13.40 0.56 12.85
C SER A 73 13.23 -0.84 13.45
N GLY A 74 13.31 -1.91 12.65
CA GLY A 74 12.81 -3.23 13.05
C GLY A 74 11.28 -3.33 13.05
N CYS A 75 10.59 -2.46 12.29
CA CYS A 75 9.13 -2.27 12.36
C CYS A 75 8.64 -1.83 13.76
N ASP A 76 9.48 -1.13 14.51
CA ASP A 76 9.10 -0.63 15.84
C ASP A 76 8.33 0.69 15.70
N GLN A 77 7.04 0.66 16.01
CA GLN A 77 6.20 1.87 15.99
C GLN A 77 6.61 2.89 17.04
N ALA A 78 7.37 2.52 18.07
CA ALA A 78 7.90 3.41 19.11
C ALA A 78 9.33 3.91 18.81
N ALA A 79 9.95 3.46 17.72
CA ALA A 79 11.31 3.84 17.40
C ALA A 79 11.45 5.34 17.14
N CYS A 80 12.56 5.90 17.60
CA CYS A 80 12.87 7.31 17.49
C CYS A 80 14.37 7.47 17.24
N TRP A 81 14.71 8.30 16.26
CA TRP A 81 16.08 8.68 15.97
C TRP A 81 16.18 10.18 15.80
N ASP A 82 16.99 10.79 16.67
CA ASP A 82 17.29 12.20 16.60
C ASP A 82 18.52 12.39 15.71
N GLY A 83 18.29 12.97 14.53
CA GLY A 83 19.31 13.33 13.55
C GLY A 83 20.13 14.55 13.96
N THR A 84 19.68 15.38 14.89
CA THR A 84 20.46 16.50 15.44
C THR A 84 21.58 15.98 16.32
N THR A 85 21.27 15.09 17.26
CA THR A 85 22.26 14.53 18.20
C THR A 85 22.94 13.25 17.70
N GLY A 86 22.37 12.61 16.67
CA GLY A 86 22.84 11.34 16.11
C GLY A 86 22.62 10.16 17.06
N ARG A 87 21.52 10.17 17.82
CA ARG A 87 21.22 9.18 18.86
C ARG A 87 19.78 8.69 18.77
N SER A 88 19.55 7.48 19.26
CA SER A 88 18.19 7.00 19.53
C SER A 88 17.55 7.82 20.65
N CYS A 89 16.24 8.03 20.55
CA CYS A 89 15.44 8.81 21.49
C CYS A 89 14.20 8.04 21.95
N THR A 90 13.40 8.66 22.80
CA THR A 90 12.04 8.28 23.14
C THR A 90 11.15 9.49 22.94
N GLN A 91 9.83 9.30 22.81
CA GLN A 91 8.88 10.41 22.72
C GLN A 91 9.01 11.41 23.90
N SER A 92 9.46 10.95 25.08
CA SER A 92 9.65 11.82 26.25
C SER A 92 10.95 12.65 26.24
N THR A 93 11.88 12.33 25.34
CA THR A 93 13.22 12.94 25.25
C THR A 93 13.41 13.70 23.94
N GLU A 94 12.34 13.91 23.16
CA GLU A 94 12.40 14.70 21.92
C GLU A 94 12.34 16.19 22.25
N ASP A 95 13.34 16.95 21.84
CA ASP A 95 13.26 18.41 21.87
C ASP A 95 12.55 18.92 20.62
N ALA A 96 11.65 19.90 20.80
CA ALA A 96 10.87 20.46 19.70
C ALA A 96 11.72 21.13 18.61
N GLY A 97 13.00 21.39 18.88
CA GLY A 97 13.97 21.91 17.91
C GLY A 97 14.56 20.84 16.99
N ASP A 98 14.52 19.57 17.36
CA ASP A 98 15.29 18.52 16.72
C ASP A 98 14.68 17.97 15.44
N LEU A 99 15.55 17.43 14.58
CA LEU A 99 15.20 16.67 13.39
C LEU A 99 15.05 15.20 13.78
N VAL A 100 13.82 14.80 14.10
CA VAL A 100 13.53 13.46 14.62
C VAL A 100 12.75 12.63 13.61
N ASP A 101 13.28 11.44 13.33
CA ASP A 101 12.63 10.39 12.55
C ASP A 101 11.95 9.41 13.51
N ARG A 102 10.66 9.10 13.28
CA ARG A 102 9.82 8.37 14.26
C ARG A 102 9.04 7.22 13.64
N GLY A 103 8.78 6.20 14.44
CA GLY A 103 7.95 5.05 14.12
C GLY A 103 8.56 4.06 13.14
N ALA A 104 7.70 3.16 12.65
CA ALA A 104 8.13 1.99 11.89
C ALA A 104 8.87 2.37 10.59
N TRP A 105 8.43 3.43 9.91
CA TRP A 105 9.09 3.96 8.69
C TRP A 105 9.99 5.16 8.96
N GLN A 106 10.28 5.49 10.22
CA GLN A 106 11.21 6.57 10.57
C GLN A 106 10.87 7.89 9.86
N LEU A 107 9.63 8.35 10.04
CA LEU A 107 9.09 9.53 9.36
C LEU A 107 9.45 10.82 10.12
N GLY A 108 9.98 11.80 9.36
CA GLY A 108 10.51 13.05 9.91
C GLY A 108 9.46 13.99 10.52
N ASN A 109 9.85 14.72 11.56
CA ASN A 109 9.02 15.71 12.27
C ASN A 109 9.11 17.14 11.72
N LYS A 110 9.91 17.37 10.67
CA LYS A 110 10.24 18.73 10.17
C LYS A 110 10.14 18.83 8.66
N GLY A 111 9.98 20.06 8.18
CA GLY A 111 9.83 20.39 6.76
C GLY A 111 8.37 20.34 6.27
N SER A 112 8.18 20.48 4.96
CA SER A 112 6.85 20.51 4.31
C SER A 112 6.07 19.19 4.39
N SER A 113 6.73 18.12 4.82
CA SER A 113 6.16 16.77 4.94
C SER A 113 6.22 16.27 6.39
N ALA A 114 6.28 17.21 7.35
CA ALA A 114 6.33 16.88 8.77
C ALA A 114 5.10 16.06 9.18
N VAL A 115 5.35 14.92 9.82
CA VAL A 115 4.30 14.04 10.34
C VAL A 115 4.05 14.37 11.81
N SER A 116 2.79 14.33 12.27
CA SER A 116 2.50 14.50 13.69
C SER A 116 2.94 13.29 14.51
N ASP A 117 3.30 13.49 15.78
CA ASP A 117 3.65 12.37 16.69
C ASP A 117 2.53 11.34 16.78
N SER A 118 1.27 11.81 16.87
CA SER A 118 0.08 10.98 16.93
C SER A 118 -0.06 10.03 15.74
N CYS A 119 0.56 10.36 14.61
CA CYS A 119 0.54 9.52 13.40
C CYS A 119 1.84 8.72 13.26
N ALA A 120 3.00 9.35 13.43
CA ALA A 120 4.30 8.72 13.24
C ALA A 120 4.49 7.53 14.19
N TYR A 121 4.04 7.65 15.45
CA TYR A 121 4.13 6.59 16.46
C TYR A 121 2.99 5.56 16.40
N ARG A 122 2.10 5.63 15.40
CA ARG A 122 0.98 4.69 15.22
C ARG A 122 1.19 3.92 13.93
N GLY A 123 1.45 2.61 14.04
CA GLY A 123 1.82 1.75 12.91
C GLY A 123 1.01 1.95 11.62
N GLN A 124 -0.32 1.88 11.70
CA GLN A 124 -1.19 2.09 10.52
C GLN A 124 -1.07 3.51 9.94
N CYS A 125 -1.13 4.54 10.78
CA CYS A 125 -1.06 5.93 10.30
C CYS A 125 0.30 6.23 9.67
N SER A 126 1.38 5.74 10.29
CA SER A 126 2.71 5.82 9.70
C SER A 126 2.79 5.12 8.35
N ALA A 127 2.14 3.97 8.16
CA ALA A 127 2.11 3.28 6.87
C ALA A 127 1.33 4.08 5.81
N ASP A 128 0.18 4.66 6.19
CA ASP A 128 -0.64 5.50 5.30
C ASP A 128 0.14 6.72 4.79
N VAL A 129 0.90 7.37 5.67
CA VAL A 129 1.76 8.51 5.31
C VAL A 129 3.00 8.06 4.53
N ALA A 130 3.62 6.93 4.89
CA ALA A 130 4.72 6.35 4.12
C ALA A 130 4.30 6.06 2.67
N TYR A 131 3.07 5.55 2.49
CA TYR A 131 2.47 5.29 1.20
C TYR A 131 2.23 6.57 0.39
N THR A 132 1.49 7.52 0.94
CA THR A 132 1.02 8.70 0.19
C THR A 132 2.08 9.79 0.03
N ALA A 133 2.88 10.05 1.07
CA ALA A 133 3.76 11.22 1.12
C ALA A 133 5.23 10.91 0.83
N PHE A 134 5.70 9.69 1.14
CA PHE A 134 7.13 9.38 1.09
C PHE A 134 7.52 8.42 -0.04
N SER A 135 6.58 7.58 -0.51
CA SER A 135 6.90 6.53 -1.50
C SER A 135 6.29 6.70 -2.89
N LEU A 136 5.65 7.83 -3.18
CA LEU A 136 4.89 8.02 -4.43
C LEU A 136 3.94 6.84 -4.69
N TYR A 137 3.10 6.51 -3.69
CA TYR A 137 2.16 5.38 -3.74
C TYR A 137 2.85 4.03 -3.94
N GLY A 138 4.00 3.82 -3.28
CA GLY A 138 4.75 2.57 -3.30
C GLY A 138 5.63 2.35 -4.53
N THR A 139 5.93 3.39 -5.31
CA THR A 139 6.76 3.31 -6.53
C THR A 139 8.16 3.91 -6.36
N TYR A 140 8.45 4.53 -5.23
CA TYR A 140 9.70 5.22 -4.94
C TYR A 140 10.13 4.99 -3.50
N PHE A 141 11.38 4.61 -3.23
CA PHE A 141 11.84 4.34 -1.87
C PHE A 141 13.16 5.04 -1.49
N ASP A 142 13.74 5.86 -2.37
CA ASP A 142 15.01 6.54 -2.08
C ASP A 142 14.94 7.55 -0.93
N TRP A 143 13.73 7.91 -0.48
CA TRP A 143 13.59 8.74 0.72
C TRP A 143 14.25 8.10 1.93
N TRP A 144 14.18 6.77 2.04
CA TRP A 144 14.70 5.99 3.15
C TRP A 144 16.21 5.73 3.03
N PRO A 145 17.04 6.17 4.00
CA PRO A 145 18.47 5.92 3.97
C PRO A 145 18.84 4.43 3.89
N ARG A 146 18.07 3.53 4.50
CA ARG A 146 18.34 2.08 4.50
C ARG A 146 18.01 1.43 3.16
N TYR A 147 17.09 2.03 2.39
CA TYR A 147 16.88 1.67 1.00
C TYR A 147 18.07 2.09 0.13
N ARG A 148 18.47 3.37 0.18
CA ARG A 148 19.59 3.91 -0.62
C ARG A 148 20.94 3.24 -0.37
N SER A 149 21.12 2.69 0.83
CA SER A 149 22.33 1.98 1.23
C SER A 149 22.22 0.45 1.08
N ASP A 150 21.17 -0.04 0.43
CA ASP A 150 20.89 -1.47 0.16
C ASP A 150 20.76 -2.36 1.41
N ASN A 151 20.63 -1.74 2.59
CA ASN A 151 20.52 -2.47 3.84
C ASN A 151 19.17 -3.18 4.00
N TYR A 152 18.12 -2.66 3.35
CA TYR A 152 16.80 -3.29 3.32
C TYR A 152 16.81 -4.68 2.67
N ALA A 153 17.76 -4.97 1.77
CA ALA A 153 17.86 -6.24 1.07
C ALA A 153 17.98 -7.44 2.02
N SER A 154 18.63 -7.26 3.18
CA SER A 154 18.74 -8.28 4.23
C SER A 154 17.39 -8.69 4.84
N TYR A 155 16.35 -7.88 4.66
CA TYR A 155 15.00 -8.08 5.19
C TYR A 155 13.98 -8.50 4.13
N LEU A 156 14.36 -8.65 2.86
CA LEU A 156 13.45 -9.04 1.78
C LEU A 156 12.81 -10.41 2.02
N TRP A 157 13.58 -11.37 2.54
CA TRP A 157 13.06 -12.71 2.83
C TRP A 157 11.99 -12.72 3.94
N PRO A 158 12.26 -12.22 5.16
CA PRO A 158 11.22 -12.17 6.20
C PRO A 158 10.02 -11.30 5.78
N ALA A 159 10.25 -10.22 5.03
CA ALA A 159 9.17 -9.41 4.46
C ALA A 159 8.28 -10.23 3.50
N GLN A 160 8.88 -10.97 2.56
CA GLN A 160 8.11 -11.77 1.61
C GLN A 160 7.30 -12.88 2.29
N GLN A 161 7.86 -13.50 3.34
CA GLN A 161 7.12 -14.50 4.12
C GLN A 161 5.90 -13.90 4.81
N ALA A 162 6.04 -12.70 5.39
CA ALA A 162 4.93 -11.97 5.98
C ALA A 162 3.86 -11.59 4.95
N VAL A 163 4.27 -11.10 3.77
CA VAL A 163 3.35 -10.77 2.66
C VAL A 163 2.60 -12.01 2.17
N ASN A 164 3.28 -13.15 1.98
CA ASN A 164 2.63 -14.39 1.55
C ASN A 164 1.59 -14.92 2.57
N ALA A 165 1.71 -14.53 3.84
CA ALA A 165 0.80 -14.94 4.89
C ALA A 165 -0.45 -14.04 5.00
N LEU A 166 -0.49 -12.89 4.31
CA LEU A 166 -1.63 -11.99 4.34
C LEU A 166 -2.88 -12.66 3.78
N ARG A 167 -4.00 -12.36 4.45
CA ARG A 167 -5.35 -12.76 4.04
C ARG A 167 -6.33 -11.60 4.05
N GLN A 168 -5.87 -10.43 4.49
CA GLN A 168 -6.67 -9.24 4.64
C GLN A 168 -5.81 -8.02 4.33
N GLY A 169 -6.43 -7.04 3.69
CA GLY A 169 -5.83 -5.77 3.31
C GLY A 169 -6.59 -5.15 2.15
N THR A 170 -5.97 -4.17 1.50
CA THR A 170 -6.55 -3.59 0.28
C THR A 170 -6.35 -4.52 -0.91
N VAL A 171 -7.26 -4.45 -1.89
CA VAL A 171 -7.03 -5.01 -3.23
C VAL A 171 -6.68 -3.85 -4.14
N THR A 172 -5.39 -3.70 -4.46
CA THR A 172 -4.85 -2.55 -5.19
C THR A 172 -4.91 -2.78 -6.70
N SER A 173 -5.21 -1.73 -7.46
CA SER A 173 -5.12 -1.77 -8.92
C SER A 173 -3.68 -1.54 -9.40
N ALA A 174 -3.36 -2.01 -10.60
CA ALA A 174 -2.16 -1.57 -11.32
C ALA A 174 -2.25 -0.12 -11.81
N LEU A 175 -3.42 0.51 -11.78
CA LEU A 175 -3.54 1.97 -11.81
C LEU A 175 -3.13 2.52 -10.44
N ILE A 176 -1.90 3.03 -10.39
CA ILE A 176 -1.20 3.47 -9.15
C ILE A 176 -2.12 4.34 -8.29
N GLY A 177 -2.13 4.07 -6.98
CA GLY A 177 -2.89 4.85 -6.01
C GLY A 177 -4.35 4.43 -5.86
N SER A 178 -4.84 3.48 -6.66
CA SER A 178 -6.26 3.09 -6.66
C SER A 178 -6.52 1.74 -6.01
N CYS A 179 -7.57 1.67 -5.20
CA CYS A 179 -7.99 0.52 -4.43
C CYS A 179 -9.44 0.13 -4.76
N LEU A 180 -9.70 -1.18 -4.75
CA LEU A 180 -11.04 -1.74 -4.75
C LEU A 180 -11.73 -1.37 -3.42
N ALA A 181 -12.87 -0.72 -3.49
CA ALA A 181 -13.63 -0.29 -2.32
C ALA A 181 -15.11 -0.63 -2.47
N TYR A 182 -15.86 -0.56 -1.38
CA TYR A 182 -17.31 -0.66 -1.38
C TYR A 182 -17.94 0.60 -0.79
N GLN A 183 -19.12 0.98 -1.28
CA GLN A 183 -19.79 2.23 -0.88
C GLN A 183 -20.15 2.25 0.60
N SER A 184 -20.60 1.10 1.13
CA SER A 184 -20.92 0.89 2.54
C SER A 184 -20.93 -0.61 2.83
N ASP A 185 -20.72 -1.02 4.07
CA ASP A 185 -20.78 -2.43 4.44
C ASP A 185 -22.24 -2.93 4.62
N GLN A 186 -23.02 -2.83 3.54
CA GLN A 186 -24.45 -3.14 3.50
C GLN A 186 -24.77 -3.91 2.21
N ARG A 187 -25.78 -4.79 2.26
CA ARG A 187 -26.17 -5.60 1.10
C ARG A 187 -26.63 -4.71 -0.06
N GLY A 188 -26.15 -5.02 -1.26
CA GLY A 188 -26.43 -4.27 -2.49
C GLY A 188 -25.63 -2.97 -2.62
N ALA A 189 -24.70 -2.69 -1.70
CA ALA A 189 -23.81 -1.54 -1.86
C ALA A 189 -22.86 -1.78 -3.03
N LEU A 190 -22.76 -0.78 -3.90
CA LEU A 190 -21.91 -0.85 -5.08
C LEU A 190 -20.43 -0.85 -4.72
N VAL A 191 -19.66 -1.54 -5.54
CA VAL A 191 -18.21 -1.61 -5.47
C VAL A 191 -17.64 -0.57 -6.41
N LYS A 192 -16.66 0.18 -5.92
CA LYS A 192 -16.15 1.39 -6.55
C LYS A 192 -14.63 1.45 -6.49
N LEU A 193 -14.07 2.28 -7.37
CA LEU A 193 -12.69 2.72 -7.29
C LEU A 193 -12.56 3.80 -6.22
N GLU A 194 -11.53 3.71 -5.37
CA GLU A 194 -11.17 4.78 -4.45
C GLU A 194 -9.66 4.96 -4.38
N ASN A 195 -9.21 6.10 -3.86
CA ASN A 195 -7.81 6.29 -3.53
C ASN A 195 -7.41 5.40 -2.33
N CYS A 196 -6.31 4.68 -2.47
CA CYS A 196 -5.64 4.02 -1.35
C CYS A 196 -5.03 5.06 -0.38
N GLY A 197 -4.44 4.61 0.73
CA GLY A 197 -3.60 5.45 1.61
C GLY A 197 -4.30 6.08 2.79
N THR A 198 -5.48 5.58 3.17
CA THR A 198 -6.28 6.13 4.28
C THR A 198 -6.54 5.11 5.40
N GLY A 199 -6.19 3.84 5.21
CA GLY A 199 -6.57 2.76 6.11
C GLY A 199 -8.09 2.60 6.28
N ALA A 200 -8.90 3.09 5.34
CA ALA A 200 -10.34 3.11 5.45
C ALA A 200 -10.95 1.69 5.46
N ALA A 201 -11.84 1.43 6.42
CA ALA A 201 -12.47 0.11 6.60
C ALA A 201 -13.18 -0.38 5.33
N ASN A 202 -13.79 0.53 4.56
CA ASN A 202 -14.50 0.21 3.32
C ASN A 202 -13.61 -0.13 2.12
N GLN A 203 -12.29 -0.20 2.31
CA GLN A 203 -11.31 -0.69 1.34
C GLN A 203 -10.67 -2.01 1.78
N MET A 204 -11.03 -2.53 2.95
CA MET A 204 -10.46 -3.74 3.51
C MET A 204 -11.24 -4.96 3.02
N TRP A 205 -10.51 -5.90 2.43
CA TRP A 205 -11.04 -7.16 1.93
C TRP A 205 -10.36 -8.33 2.59
N THR A 206 -11.14 -9.31 3.04
CA THR A 206 -10.64 -10.61 3.50
C THR A 206 -10.75 -11.62 2.37
N VAL A 207 -9.63 -12.22 1.98
CA VAL A 207 -9.56 -13.30 1.00
C VAL A 207 -9.91 -14.63 1.66
N ARG A 208 -10.96 -15.30 1.18
CA ARG A 208 -11.39 -16.63 1.63
C ARG A 208 -11.59 -17.52 0.40
N GLY A 209 -10.56 -18.30 0.04
CA GLY A 209 -10.55 -19.07 -1.20
C GLY A 209 -10.60 -18.14 -2.41
N SER A 210 -11.64 -18.28 -3.24
CA SER A 210 -11.92 -17.37 -4.36
C SER A 210 -12.82 -16.19 -3.98
N THR A 211 -13.32 -16.09 -2.74
CA THR A 211 -14.21 -15.00 -2.33
C THR A 211 -13.43 -13.84 -1.70
N LEU A 212 -13.84 -12.61 -2.01
CA LEU A 212 -13.40 -11.38 -1.35
C LEU A 212 -14.53 -10.89 -0.43
N ARG A 213 -14.24 -10.69 0.85
CA ARG A 213 -15.24 -10.36 1.86
C ARG A 213 -15.01 -9.02 2.54
N THR A 214 -16.09 -8.29 2.81
CA THR A 214 -16.10 -7.09 3.64
C THR A 214 -15.86 -7.45 5.12
N GLU A 215 -15.74 -6.43 5.98
CA GLU A 215 -15.58 -6.61 7.43
C GLU A 215 -16.77 -7.34 8.06
N SER A 216 -18.00 -6.99 7.69
CA SER A 216 -19.22 -7.68 8.14
C SER A 216 -19.41 -9.07 7.53
N GLY A 217 -18.55 -9.46 6.57
CA GLY A 217 -18.54 -10.77 5.94
C GLY A 217 -19.41 -10.90 4.69
N LEU A 218 -19.84 -9.78 4.07
CA LEU A 218 -20.48 -9.79 2.75
C LEU A 218 -19.47 -10.13 1.65
N CYS A 219 -19.90 -10.76 0.57
CA CYS A 219 -19.06 -11.15 -0.55
C CYS A 219 -19.16 -10.16 -1.72
N LEU A 220 -18.02 -9.84 -2.33
CA LEU A 220 -17.96 -9.20 -3.65
C LEU A 220 -18.67 -10.09 -4.68
N SER A 221 -19.59 -9.51 -5.45
CA SER A 221 -20.34 -10.20 -6.50
C SER A 221 -20.51 -9.32 -7.72
N ALA A 222 -20.44 -9.92 -8.91
CA ALA A 222 -21.09 -9.32 -10.07
C ALA A 222 -22.61 -9.44 -9.93
N THR A 223 -23.37 -8.45 -10.42
CA THR A 223 -24.84 -8.46 -10.34
C THR A 223 -25.48 -9.34 -11.42
N ALA A 224 -24.76 -9.61 -12.52
CA ALA A 224 -25.25 -10.39 -13.65
C ALA A 224 -24.10 -10.99 -14.48
N MET A 225 -24.44 -11.93 -15.38
CA MET A 225 -23.48 -12.62 -16.26
C MET A 225 -23.39 -11.95 -17.65
N HIS A 226 -23.21 -10.63 -17.69
CA HIS A 226 -23.05 -9.88 -18.94
C HIS A 226 -21.99 -8.79 -18.81
N VAL A 227 -21.48 -8.31 -19.94
CA VAL A 227 -20.55 -7.18 -20.00
C VAL A 227 -21.18 -5.95 -19.36
N SER A 228 -20.37 -5.21 -18.62
CA SER A 228 -20.75 -4.01 -17.86
C SER A 228 -21.80 -4.27 -16.78
N ALA A 229 -21.93 -5.52 -16.30
CA ALA A 229 -22.64 -5.78 -15.06
C ALA A 229 -21.87 -5.11 -13.91
N PRO A 230 -22.52 -4.23 -13.12
CA PRO A 230 -21.86 -3.60 -11.98
C PRO A 230 -21.53 -4.63 -10.91
N LEU A 231 -20.60 -4.26 -10.03
CA LEU A 231 -20.20 -5.05 -8.89
C LEU A 231 -20.85 -4.53 -7.61
N GLU A 232 -21.22 -5.44 -6.72
CA GLU A 232 -21.82 -5.14 -5.42
C GLU A 232 -21.26 -6.03 -4.31
N VAL A 233 -21.51 -5.65 -3.06
CA VAL A 233 -21.34 -6.55 -1.90
C VAL A 233 -22.70 -7.07 -1.45
N ARG A 234 -22.80 -8.40 -1.28
CA ARG A 234 -24.06 -9.06 -0.90
C ARG A 234 -23.81 -10.28 -0.02
N THR A 235 -24.88 -10.85 0.56
CA THR A 235 -24.76 -12.05 1.40
C THR A 235 -24.05 -13.17 0.64
N CYS A 236 -23.04 -13.78 1.25
CA CYS A 236 -22.34 -14.91 0.67
C CYS A 236 -23.29 -16.11 0.54
N ASP A 237 -23.46 -16.64 -0.68
CA ASP A 237 -24.46 -17.67 -0.99
C ASP A 237 -23.92 -18.79 -1.89
N LEU A 238 -22.59 -18.90 -1.99
CA LEU A 238 -21.89 -19.89 -2.83
C LEU A 238 -22.15 -19.73 -4.34
N SER A 239 -22.79 -18.64 -4.77
CA SER A 239 -22.93 -18.33 -6.18
C SER A 239 -21.56 -18.20 -6.86
N THR A 240 -21.47 -18.70 -8.09
CA THR A 240 -20.28 -18.54 -8.91
C THR A 240 -20.00 -17.07 -9.25
N LEU A 241 -21.01 -16.19 -9.18
CA LEU A 241 -20.84 -14.74 -9.30
C LEU A 241 -20.06 -14.11 -8.13
N GLN A 242 -19.84 -14.84 -7.03
CA GLN A 242 -19.02 -14.42 -5.88
C GLN A 242 -17.60 -15.00 -5.91
N GLY A 243 -17.28 -15.84 -6.90
CA GLY A 243 -15.96 -16.42 -7.08
C GLY A 243 -15.08 -15.54 -7.96
N TRP A 244 -13.93 -15.12 -7.45
CA TRP A 244 -12.93 -14.30 -8.12
C TRP A 244 -11.61 -15.04 -8.20
N GLU A 245 -11.34 -15.57 -9.38
CA GLU A 245 -10.16 -16.38 -9.67
C GLU A 245 -9.04 -15.48 -10.15
N LEU A 246 -7.90 -15.49 -9.44
CA LEU A 246 -6.70 -14.84 -9.93
C LEU A 246 -6.16 -15.60 -11.14
N ARG A 247 -6.00 -14.90 -12.27
CA ARG A 247 -5.50 -15.43 -13.54
C ARG A 247 -4.20 -14.71 -13.93
N SER A 248 -3.67 -15.03 -15.11
CA SER A 248 -2.50 -14.35 -15.65
C SER A 248 -2.70 -12.83 -15.75
N GLY A 249 -1.60 -12.08 -15.70
CA GLY A 249 -1.64 -10.61 -15.75
C GLY A 249 -2.37 -9.98 -14.56
N ASP A 250 -2.40 -10.68 -13.41
CA ASP A 250 -3.04 -10.24 -12.17
C ASP A 250 -4.53 -9.92 -12.31
N THR A 251 -5.20 -10.54 -13.29
CA THR A 251 -6.63 -10.34 -13.51
C THR A 251 -7.46 -11.15 -12.52
N LEU A 252 -8.55 -10.57 -12.03
CA LEU A 252 -9.55 -11.25 -11.21
C LEU A 252 -10.75 -11.62 -12.08
N ARG A 253 -10.79 -12.87 -12.54
CA ARG A 253 -11.88 -13.39 -13.37
C ARG A 253 -13.02 -13.88 -12.49
N ASN A 254 -14.23 -13.38 -12.74
CA ASN A 254 -15.43 -13.88 -12.11
C ASN A 254 -15.74 -15.31 -12.60
N ALA A 255 -15.94 -16.25 -11.68
CA ALA A 255 -16.16 -17.66 -12.01
C ALA A 255 -17.51 -17.92 -12.68
N GLY A 256 -18.51 -17.07 -12.41
CA GLY A 256 -19.86 -17.19 -12.97
C GLY A 256 -20.00 -16.58 -14.36
N SER A 257 -19.60 -15.33 -14.54
CA SER A 257 -19.70 -14.62 -15.83
C SER A 257 -18.56 -14.96 -16.79
N GLY A 258 -17.40 -15.36 -16.26
CA GLY A 258 -16.17 -15.56 -17.02
C GLY A 258 -15.49 -14.26 -17.47
N LEU A 259 -16.01 -13.11 -17.03
CA LEU A 259 -15.49 -11.77 -17.27
C LEU A 259 -14.50 -11.37 -16.17
N CYS A 260 -13.75 -10.29 -16.39
CA CYS A 260 -12.74 -9.80 -15.46
C CYS A 260 -13.22 -8.52 -14.75
N LEU A 261 -12.86 -8.41 -13.47
CA LEU A 261 -13.02 -7.21 -12.67
C LEU A 261 -12.32 -6.04 -13.37
N SER A 262 -13.07 -5.01 -13.72
CA SER A 262 -12.62 -3.96 -14.61
C SER A 262 -12.91 -2.57 -14.06
N ILE A 263 -12.02 -1.64 -14.37
CA ILE A 263 -12.22 -0.20 -14.21
C ILE A 263 -12.72 0.34 -15.56
N PRO A 264 -14.00 0.77 -15.65
CA PRO A 264 -14.57 1.28 -16.90
C PRO A 264 -13.75 2.42 -17.50
N GLY A 265 -13.38 2.26 -18.78
CA GLY A 265 -12.64 3.27 -19.53
C GLY A 265 -11.24 3.60 -18.98
N SER A 266 -10.67 2.75 -18.12
CA SER A 266 -9.40 2.99 -17.43
C SER A 266 -9.38 4.30 -16.62
N SER A 267 -10.54 4.73 -16.15
CA SER A 267 -10.69 5.96 -15.36
C SER A 267 -9.97 5.85 -14.02
N THR A 268 -9.32 6.94 -13.59
CA THR A 268 -8.67 7.06 -12.27
C THR A 268 -9.50 7.90 -11.29
N VAL A 269 -10.77 8.16 -11.61
CA VAL A 269 -11.65 9.01 -10.80
C VAL A 269 -12.21 8.21 -9.61
N PRO A 270 -11.94 8.63 -8.36
CA PRO A 270 -12.53 8.00 -7.19
C PRO A 270 -14.07 8.10 -7.19
N GLY A 271 -14.74 7.08 -6.68
CA GLY A 271 -16.20 6.95 -6.70
C GLY A 271 -16.77 6.24 -7.94
N LEU A 272 -15.96 5.97 -8.96
CA LEU A 272 -16.40 5.22 -10.14
C LEU A 272 -16.86 3.81 -9.76
N VAL A 273 -18.07 3.41 -10.17
CA VAL A 273 -18.57 2.04 -10.01
C VAL A 273 -17.81 1.10 -10.94
N LEU A 274 -17.33 -0.02 -10.40
CA LEU A 274 -16.59 -1.02 -11.15
C LEU A 274 -17.55 -2.05 -11.78
N ASP A 275 -17.09 -2.69 -12.85
CA ASP A 275 -17.88 -3.63 -13.62
C ASP A 275 -17.11 -4.91 -14.01
N ASP A 276 -17.85 -5.84 -14.60
CA ASP A 276 -17.30 -6.99 -15.32
C ASP A 276 -17.10 -6.62 -16.81
N ALA A 277 -15.91 -6.89 -17.36
CA ALA A 277 -15.61 -6.68 -18.78
C ALA A 277 -14.87 -7.89 -19.39
N PRO A 278 -14.82 -8.02 -20.73
CA PRO A 278 -14.00 -9.05 -21.37
C PRO A 278 -12.55 -9.00 -20.86
N CYS A 279 -11.97 -10.16 -20.58
CA CYS A 279 -10.61 -10.24 -20.06
C CYS A 279 -9.58 -9.91 -21.15
N GLU A 280 -8.86 -8.81 -20.98
CA GLU A 280 -7.93 -8.26 -21.99
C GLU A 280 -6.46 -8.19 -21.51
N LEU A 281 -6.17 -8.64 -20.28
CA LEU A 281 -4.85 -8.50 -19.64
C LEU A 281 -4.34 -7.05 -19.60
N ALA A 282 -5.27 -6.10 -19.56
CA ALA A 282 -4.99 -4.67 -19.52
C ALA A 282 -4.77 -4.18 -18.07
N GLN A 283 -4.06 -3.05 -17.93
CA GLN A 283 -3.71 -2.48 -16.62
C GLN A 283 -4.94 -2.14 -15.76
N ASN A 284 -6.05 -1.72 -16.39
CA ASN A 284 -7.32 -1.42 -15.72
C ASN A 284 -8.10 -2.67 -15.27
N GLN A 285 -7.56 -3.88 -15.51
CA GLN A 285 -8.08 -5.16 -15.04
C GLN A 285 -7.08 -5.93 -14.17
N ALA A 286 -5.91 -5.35 -13.90
CA ALA A 286 -4.90 -5.95 -13.04
C ALA A 286 -5.10 -5.51 -11.58
N TRP A 287 -5.18 -6.49 -10.69
CA TRP A 287 -5.52 -6.33 -9.27
C TRP A 287 -4.64 -7.21 -8.40
N PHE A 288 -3.95 -6.59 -7.45
CA PHE A 288 -3.12 -7.30 -6.48
C PHE A 288 -3.90 -7.49 -5.19
N ARG A 289 -4.13 -8.76 -4.83
CA ARG A 289 -4.74 -9.14 -3.55
C ARG A 289 -3.70 -9.02 -2.43
N PRO A 290 -4.12 -8.80 -1.18
CA PRO A 290 -3.22 -8.81 -0.03
C PRO A 290 -2.50 -10.15 0.09
#